data_AF-L7F7Z9-F1
#
_entry.id   AF-L7F7Z9-F1
#
_cell.length_a   1.000
_cell.length_b   1.000
_cell.length_c   1.000
_cell.angle_alpha   90.00
_cell.angle_beta   90.00
_cell.angle_gamma   90.00
#
_symmetry.space_group_name_H-M   'P 1'
#
loop_
_entity.id
_entity.type
_entity.pdbx_description
1 polymer ?
#
loop_
_entity_poly.entity_id
_entity_poly.type
_entity_poly.pdbx_seq_one_letter_code
_entity_poly.pdbx_strand_id
1 'polypeptide(L)'
;MSARDVPDLRVWPAPDVLVIFRLESADEIGCDVDLRELQGQERLDLLCGFLRAIGRRLGKPVVLTPEGDRRQSRPVLGFDVASDRVVLLAEPRIN
;
A
#
# COMPACT_ATOMS: atom_id res chain seq x y z
N MET A 1 5.72 -4.31 23.65
CA MET A 1 6.01 -2.88 23.35
C MET A 1 4.66 -2.24 23.06
N SER A 2 4.13 -1.38 23.94
CA SER A 2 2.84 -0.71 23.68
C SER A 2 3.03 0.24 22.50
N ALA A 3 2.20 0.10 21.47
CA ALA A 3 2.18 1.00 20.33
C ALA A 3 2.07 2.44 20.86
N ARG A 4 3.16 3.22 20.72
CA ARG A 4 3.08 4.67 20.85
C ARG A 4 2.18 5.17 19.73
N ASP A 5 1.42 6.24 19.94
CA ASP A 5 0.66 6.93 18.90
C ASP A 5 1.65 7.40 17.80
N VAL A 6 1.95 6.52 16.84
CA VAL A 6 2.72 6.89 15.66
C VAL A 6 1.73 7.65 14.77
N PRO A 7 1.98 8.93 14.49
CA PRO A 7 1.06 9.69 13.65
C PRO A 7 1.03 9.06 12.26
N ASP A 8 -0.18 8.96 11.70
CA ASP A 8 -0.37 8.55 10.32
C ASP A 8 0.43 9.49 9.38
N LEU A 9 1.23 8.91 8.49
CA LEU A 9 1.93 9.67 7.46
C LEU A 9 1.07 9.72 6.20
N ARG A 10 0.69 10.94 5.79
CA ARG A 10 -0.18 11.20 4.62
C ARG A 10 0.66 11.70 3.45
N VAL A 11 0.59 11.03 2.32
CA VAL A 11 1.38 11.35 1.12
C VAL A 11 0.48 11.41 -0.10
N TRP A 12 0.68 12.43 -0.94
CA TRP A 12 0.02 12.55 -2.23
C TRP A 12 1.02 12.26 -3.36
N PRO A 13 1.11 11.01 -3.87
CA PRO A 13 1.98 10.70 -5.01
C PRO A 13 1.48 11.30 -6.34
N ALA A 14 0.21 11.68 -6.41
CA ALA A 14 -0.41 12.35 -7.54
C ALA A 14 -1.55 13.27 -7.05
N PRO A 15 -2.05 14.22 -7.87
CA PRO A 15 -3.27 14.94 -7.57
C PRO A 15 -4.42 13.98 -7.28
N ASP A 16 -5.10 14.23 -6.17
CA ASP A 16 -6.28 13.48 -5.70
C ASP A 16 -6.04 12.00 -5.39
N VAL A 17 -4.78 11.58 -5.19
CA VAL A 17 -4.44 10.25 -4.67
C VAL A 17 -3.78 10.44 -3.31
N LEU A 18 -4.42 10.00 -2.25
CA LEU A 18 -3.91 10.03 -0.89
C LEU A 18 -3.53 8.61 -0.46
N VAL A 19 -2.25 8.44 -0.12
CA VAL A 19 -1.76 7.23 0.55
C VAL A 19 -1.53 7.55 2.03
N ILE A 20 -2.17 6.78 2.90
CA ILE A 20 -2.03 6.92 4.36
C ILE A 20 -1.20 5.74 4.88
N PHE A 21 -0.02 6.02 5.40
CA PHE A 21 0.84 5.02 6.01
C PHE A 21 0.51 4.86 7.49
N ARG A 22 0.22 3.60 7.89
CA ARG A 22 0.02 3.18 9.27
C ARG A 22 1.16 2.24 9.65
N LEU A 23 2.11 2.74 10.43
CA LEU A 23 3.33 2.00 10.79
C LEU A 23 3.09 1.09 12.01
N GLU A 24 2.21 0.11 11.82
CA GLU A 24 1.74 -0.80 12.88
C GLU A 24 2.67 -2.01 13.09
N SER A 25 3.52 -2.31 12.11
CA SER A 25 4.47 -3.44 12.13
C SER A 25 5.90 -2.98 11.88
N ALA A 26 6.87 -3.70 12.47
CA ALA A 26 8.28 -3.50 12.18
C ALA A 26 8.73 -4.26 10.90
N ASP A 27 7.99 -5.31 10.52
CA ASP A 27 8.36 -6.25 9.47
C ASP A 27 7.92 -5.78 8.08
N GLU A 28 6.87 -4.96 8.02
CA GLU A 28 6.31 -4.42 6.79
C GLU A 28 5.88 -2.96 6.94
N ILE A 29 5.68 -2.31 5.80
CA ILE A 29 5.13 -0.95 5.73
C ILE A 29 3.69 -1.06 5.24
N GLY A 30 2.74 -0.86 6.14
CA GLY A 30 1.32 -0.82 5.82
C GLY A 30 0.87 0.56 5.34
N CYS A 31 0.07 0.59 4.29
CA CYS A 31 -0.63 1.79 3.85
C CYS A 31 -2.01 1.49 3.30
N ASP A 32 -2.89 2.49 3.35
CA ASP A 32 -4.20 2.45 2.71
C ASP A 32 -4.40 3.59 1.72
N VAL A 33 -5.34 3.37 0.80
CA VAL A 33 -5.77 4.30 -0.24
C VAL A 33 -7.25 4.06 -0.56
N ASP A 34 -7.98 5.11 -0.85
CA ASP A 34 -9.32 4.98 -1.42
C ASP A 34 -9.21 4.49 -2.87
N LEU A 35 -9.73 3.30 -3.17
CA LEU A 35 -9.67 2.72 -4.52
C LEU A 35 -10.41 3.58 -5.57
N ARG A 36 -11.31 4.49 -5.15
CA ARG A 36 -11.96 5.46 -6.04
C ARG A 36 -10.98 6.52 -6.57
N GLU A 37 -9.86 6.73 -5.90
CA GLU A 37 -8.80 7.66 -6.31
C GLU A 37 -7.84 7.03 -7.34
N LEU A 38 -7.87 5.70 -7.49
CA LEU A 38 -6.96 4.91 -8.33
C LEU A 38 -7.60 4.40 -9.63
N GLN A 39 -8.59 5.13 -10.16
CA GLN A 39 -9.29 4.71 -11.38
C GLN A 39 -8.39 4.86 -12.62
N GLY A 40 -8.25 3.78 -13.38
CA GLY A 40 -7.48 3.73 -14.62
C GLY A 40 -6.04 3.23 -14.46
N GLN A 41 -5.49 2.71 -15.56
CA GLN A 41 -4.17 2.06 -15.57
C GLN A 41 -3.03 3.03 -15.17
N GLU A 42 -3.06 4.27 -15.65
CA GLU A 42 -2.01 5.26 -15.38
C GLU A 42 -1.83 5.54 -13.88
N ARG A 43 -2.94 5.72 -13.16
CA ARG A 43 -2.91 5.96 -11.71
C ARG A 43 -2.45 4.72 -10.93
N LEU A 44 -2.84 3.53 -11.40
CA LEU A 44 -2.37 2.27 -10.84
C LEU A 44 -0.86 2.08 -11.06
N ASP A 45 -0.34 2.37 -12.25
CA ASP A 45 1.08 2.26 -12.58
C ASP A 45 1.92 3.22 -11.72
N LEU A 46 1.43 4.46 -11.55
CA LEU A 46 2.05 5.45 -10.67
C LEU A 46 2.13 4.96 -9.23
N LEU A 47 1.03 4.42 -8.69
CA LEU A 47 1.02 3.84 -7.35
C LEU A 47 1.99 2.66 -7.24
N CYS A 48 2.00 1.74 -8.20
CA CYS A 48 2.94 0.62 -8.23
C CYS A 48 4.40 1.09 -8.23
N GLY A 49 4.72 2.12 -9.01
CA GLY A 49 6.03 2.77 -9.02
C GLY A 49 6.40 3.37 -7.67
N PHE A 50 5.44 4.04 -7.01
CA PHE A 50 5.61 4.62 -5.69
C PHE A 50 5.90 3.57 -4.61
N LEU A 51 5.10 2.50 -4.54
CA LEU A 51 5.31 1.38 -3.60
C LEU A 51 6.68 0.73 -3.81
N ARG A 52 7.06 0.49 -5.08
CA ARG A 52 8.36 -0.07 -5.44
C ARG A 52 9.52 0.83 -5.01
N ALA A 53 9.40 2.15 -5.19
CA ALA A 53 10.45 3.08 -4.80
C ALA A 53 10.72 3.05 -3.28
N ILE A 54 9.65 3.01 -2.47
CA ILE A 54 9.75 2.93 -1.00
C ILE A 54 10.33 1.58 -0.58
N GLY A 55 9.74 0.49 -1.06
CA GLY A 55 10.13 -0.87 -0.67
C GLY A 55 11.58 -1.18 -1.04
N ARG A 56 12.02 -0.78 -2.24
CA ARG A 56 13.44 -0.87 -2.64
C ARG A 56 14.35 -0.03 -1.74
N ARG A 57 13.96 1.21 -1.44
CA ARG A 57 14.81 2.13 -0.65
C ARG A 57 15.00 1.66 0.80
N LEU A 58 14.00 0.96 1.34
CA LEU A 58 13.99 0.51 2.72
C LEU A 58 14.30 -0.99 2.88
N GLY A 59 14.31 -1.75 1.80
CA GLY A 59 14.49 -3.20 1.82
C GLY A 59 13.36 -3.92 2.56
N LYS A 60 12.14 -3.39 2.48
CA LYS A 60 10.98 -3.90 3.23
C LYS A 60 9.78 -4.16 2.32
N PRO A 61 8.94 -5.16 2.66
CA PRO A 61 7.62 -5.28 2.08
C PRO A 61 6.80 -4.00 2.28
N VAL A 62 6.05 -3.62 1.26
CA VAL A 62 5.06 -2.53 1.35
C VAL A 62 3.72 -3.10 0.95
N VAL A 63 2.72 -2.91 1.80
CA VAL A 63 1.44 -3.59 1.68
C VAL A 63 0.33 -2.55 1.60
N LEU A 64 -0.53 -2.69 0.60
CA LEU A 64 -1.62 -1.77 0.33
C LEU A 64 -2.96 -2.42 0.63
N THR A 65 -3.73 -1.81 1.52
CA THR A 65 -5.12 -2.17 1.80
C THR A 65 -6.09 -1.10 1.28
N PRO A 66 -7.35 -1.44 0.96
CA PRO A 66 -8.36 -0.44 0.66
C PRO A 66 -8.68 0.39 1.91
N GLU A 67 -8.73 1.71 1.79
CA GLU A 67 -9.17 2.57 2.90
C GLU A 67 -10.61 2.22 3.31
N GLY A 68 -10.85 2.15 4.62
CA GLY A 68 -12.18 1.97 5.19
C GLY A 68 -12.60 0.52 5.47
N ASP A 69 -11.88 -0.50 5.02
CA ASP A 69 -12.17 -1.90 5.39
C ASP A 69 -11.49 -2.30 6.70
N ARG A 70 -11.85 -1.66 7.81
CA ARG A 70 -11.22 -1.92 9.13
C ARG A 70 -11.47 -3.32 9.71
N ARG A 71 -12.39 -4.10 9.14
CA ARG A 71 -12.76 -5.42 9.67
C ARG A 71 -12.11 -6.57 8.91
N GLN A 72 -11.77 -6.37 7.64
CA GLN A 72 -11.31 -7.42 6.73
C GLN A 72 -10.30 -6.94 5.68
N SER A 73 -9.63 -5.79 5.87
CA SER A 73 -8.58 -5.24 4.98
C SER A 73 -7.55 -6.30 4.61
N ARG A 74 -7.84 -7.06 3.55
CA ARG A 74 -6.90 -7.97 2.93
C ARG A 74 -6.08 -7.12 1.99
N PRO A 75 -4.75 -7.16 2.10
CA PRO A 75 -3.89 -6.53 1.13
C PRO A 75 -4.32 -6.86 -0.29
N VAL A 76 -4.46 -5.83 -1.12
CA VAL A 76 -4.79 -6.01 -2.53
C VAL A 76 -3.51 -6.06 -3.34
N LEU A 77 -2.57 -5.17 -3.04
CA LEU A 77 -1.26 -5.09 -3.68
C LEU A 77 -0.16 -5.16 -2.63
N GLY A 78 0.99 -5.71 -3.01
CA GLY A 78 2.19 -5.65 -2.18
C GLY A 78 3.46 -5.57 -3.02
N PHE A 79 4.44 -4.82 -2.54
CA PHE A 79 5.81 -4.90 -3.04
C PHE A 79 6.52 -6.09 -2.38
N ASP A 80 6.88 -7.07 -3.20
CA ASP A 80 7.69 -8.21 -2.81
C ASP A 80 9.18 -7.89 -3.01
N VAL A 81 9.93 -7.96 -1.91
CA VAL A 81 11.38 -7.67 -1.89
C VAL A 81 12.16 -8.70 -2.71
N ALA A 82 11.75 -9.98 -2.66
CA ALA A 82 12.51 -11.06 -3.29
C ALA A 82 12.48 -11.00 -4.82
N SER A 83 11.31 -10.76 -5.39
CA SER A 83 11.12 -10.61 -6.84
C SER A 83 11.31 -9.18 -7.34
N ASP A 84 11.41 -8.21 -6.43
CA ASP A 84 11.51 -6.77 -6.73
C ASP A 84 10.33 -6.28 -7.61
N ARG A 85 9.12 -6.73 -7.25
CA ARG A 85 7.90 -6.45 -8.01
C ARG A 85 6.74 -6.09 -7.10
N VAL A 86 5.82 -5.30 -7.64
CA VAL A 86 4.48 -5.18 -7.05
C VAL A 86 3.63 -6.33 -7.58
N VAL A 87 2.98 -7.06 -6.67
CA VAL A 87 2.17 -8.24 -6.96
C VAL A 87 0.76 -8.06 -6.42
N LEU A 88 -0.20 -8.73 -7.05
CA LEU A 88 -1.56 -8.86 -6.54
C LEU A 88 -1.55 -9.88 -5.39
N LEU A 89 -2.03 -9.46 -4.22
CA LEU A 89 -2.16 -10.29 -3.03
C LEU A 89 -3.59 -10.77 -2.79
N ALA A 90 -4.58 -10.06 -3.36
CA ALA A 90 -5.96 -10.50 -3.34
C ALA A 90 -6.15 -11.70 -4.28
N GLU A 91 -6.93 -12.69 -3.84
CA GLU A 91 -7.35 -13.80 -4.70
C GLU A 91 -8.17 -13.26 -5.90
N PRO A 92 -7.83 -13.62 -7.15
CA PRO A 92 -8.63 -13.25 -8.31
C PRO A 92 -10.05 -13.81 -8.18
N ARG A 93 -11.06 -12.94 -8.25
CA ARG A 93 -12.44 -13.37 -8.46
C ARG A 93 -12.62 -13.66 -9.95
N ILE A 94 -12.51 -14.93 -10.33
CA ILE A 94 -12.91 -15.36 -11.67
C ILE A 94 -14.43 -15.48 -11.66
N ASN A 95 -15.09 -14.64 -12.46
CA ASN A 95 -16.50 -14.79 -12.82
C ASN A 95 -16.59 -15.44 -14.20
#